data_AF-A0A4Z0NMA7-F1
#
_entry.id   AF-A0A4Z0NMA7-F1
#
_cell.length_a   1.000
_cell.length_b   1.000
_cell.length_c   1.000
_cell.angle_alpha   90.00
_cell.angle_beta   90.00
_cell.angle_gamma   90.00
#
_symmetry.space_group_name_H-M   'P 1'
#
loop_
_entity.id
_entity.type
_entity.pdbx_description
1 polymer ?
#
loop_
_entity_poly.entity_id
_entity_poly.type
_entity_poly.pdbx_seq_one_letter_code
_entity_poly.pdbx_strand_id
1 'polypeptide(L)' 'MPHVIVKLYAGRSDEQKQRIADAITKALMSATGCSEGAVSVGVEDVEPSAWTATVYEPDIVAKAETILKKPGYAPP' A
#
# COMPACT_ATOMS: atom_id res chain seq x y z
N MET A 1 -6.99 -7.92 -13.41
CA MET A 1 -7.65 -7.70 -12.11
C MET A 1 -6.57 -7.25 -11.12
N PRO A 2 -6.38 -5.94 -10.92
CA PRO A 2 -5.36 -5.42 -10.02
C PRO A 2 -5.71 -5.67 -8.55
N HIS A 3 -4.72 -6.04 -7.75
CA HIS A 3 -4.82 -6.07 -6.30
C HIS A 3 -3.69 -5.23 -5.69
N VAL A 4 -4.03 -4.39 -4.71
CA VAL A 4 -3.07 -3.56 -3.96
C VAL A 4 -3.27 -3.78 -2.47
N ILE A 5 -2.17 -3.89 -1.74
CA ILE A 5 -2.17 -3.86 -0.27
C ILE A 5 -1.42 -2.60 0.15
N VAL A 6 -2.10 -1.74 0.91
CA VAL A 6 -1.50 -0.57 1.54
C VAL A 6 -1.20 -0.92 2.98
N LYS A 7 0.09 -1.09 3.29
CA LYS A 7 0.56 -1.14 4.68
C LYS A 7 0.94 0.27 5.12
N LEU A 8 0.46 0.72 6.28
CA LEU A 8 0.78 2.03 6.84
C LEU A 8 0.87 1.98 8.36
N TYR A 9 1.38 3.04 8.97
CA TYR A 9 1.34 3.18 10.42
C TYR A 9 -0.08 3.21 10.95
N ALA A 10 -0.29 2.45 12.03
CA ALA A 10 -1.56 2.40 12.73
C ALA A 10 -2.04 3.80 13.19
N GLY A 11 -3.36 3.95 13.31
CA GLY A 11 -4.00 5.16 13.86
C GLY A 11 -4.88 5.95 12.88
N ARG A 12 -5.15 5.41 11.68
CA ARG A 12 -6.12 6.00 10.75
C ARG A 12 -7.53 5.50 11.01
N SER A 13 -8.51 6.38 10.87
CA SER A 13 -9.93 5.99 10.96
C SER A 13 -10.36 5.19 9.74
N ASP A 14 -11.45 4.43 9.88
CA ASP A 14 -11.99 3.64 8.76
C ASP A 14 -12.40 4.53 7.58
N GLU A 15 -12.89 5.74 7.82
CA GLU A 15 -13.17 6.72 6.76
C GLU A 15 -11.90 7.14 6.00
N GLN A 16 -10.78 7.32 6.70
CA GLN A 16 -9.50 7.60 6.05
C GLN A 16 -9.01 6.41 5.23
N LYS A 17 -9.17 5.18 5.74
CA LYS A 17 -8.82 3.96 5.01
C LYS A 17 -9.68 3.78 3.76
N GLN A 18 -10.99 4.04 3.86
CA GLN A 18 -11.88 4.01 2.71
C GLN A 18 -11.49 5.03 1.65
N ARG A 19 -11.17 6.27 2.05
CA ARG A 19 -10.65 7.28 1.11
C ARG A 19 -9.37 6.87 0.41
N ILE A 20 -8.47 6.16 1.10
CA ILE A 20 -7.24 5.60 0.49
C ILE A 20 -7.62 4.56 -0.57
N ALA A 21 -8.50 3.62 -0.24
CA ALA A 21 -8.95 2.58 -1.16
C ALA A 21 -9.60 3.20 -2.42
N ASP A 22 -10.51 4.15 -2.25
CA ASP A 22 -11.21 4.82 -3.36
C ASP A 22 -10.23 5.57 -4.29
N ALA A 23 -9.24 6.25 -3.71
CA ALA A 23 -8.24 6.99 -4.47
C ALA A 23 -7.35 6.07 -5.30
N ILE A 24 -6.92 4.94 -4.71
CA ILE A 24 -6.09 3.94 -5.41
C ILE A 24 -6.87 3.25 -6.52
N THR A 25 -8.13 2.88 -6.26
CA THR A 25 -9.01 2.28 -7.27
C THR A 25 -9.15 3.20 -8.49
N LYS A 26 -9.43 4.48 -8.28
CA LYS A 26 -9.52 5.48 -9.36
C LYS A 26 -8.22 5.62 -10.15
N ALA A 27 -7.08 5.63 -9.45
CA ALA A 27 -5.77 5.72 -10.09
C ALA A 27 -5.48 4.49 -10.98
N LEU A 28 -5.79 3.28 -10.50
CA LEU A 28 -5.59 2.04 -11.25
C LEU A 28 -6.52 1.94 -12.46
N MET A 29 -7.81 2.29 -12.30
CA MET A 29 -8.75 2.35 -13.42
C MET A 29 -8.24 3.32 -14.50
N SER A 30 -7.76 4.49 -14.09
CA SER A 30 -7.24 5.51 -15.01
C SER A 30 -5.96 5.07 -15.73
N ALA A 31 -5.05 4.38 -15.02
CA ALA A 31 -3.77 3.93 -15.60
C ALA A 31 -3.89 2.68 -16.49
N THR A 32 -4.89 1.84 -16.26
CA THR A 32 -4.98 0.51 -16.90
C THR A 32 -6.23 0.29 -17.74
N GLY A 33 -7.25 1.15 -17.62
CA GLY A 33 -8.55 0.98 -18.28
C GLY A 33 -9.40 -0.15 -17.72
N CYS A 34 -9.02 -0.76 -16.59
CA CYS A 34 -9.83 -1.81 -15.97
C CYS A 34 -11.12 -1.25 -15.33
N SER A 35 -12.12 -2.10 -15.18
CA SER A 35 -13.35 -1.75 -14.47
C SER A 35 -13.13 -1.70 -12.96
N GLU A 36 -13.97 -0.95 -12.26
CA GLU A 36 -13.93 -0.82 -10.79
C GLU A 36 -14.01 -2.18 -10.10
N GLY A 37 -14.94 -3.04 -10.51
CA GLY A 37 -15.11 -4.39 -9.94
C GLY A 37 -13.95 -5.35 -10.20
N ALA A 38 -12.98 -4.97 -11.04
CA ALA A 38 -11.76 -5.75 -11.26
C ALA A 38 -10.62 -5.36 -10.30
N VAL A 39 -10.81 -4.33 -9.46
CA VAL A 39 -9.81 -3.81 -8.52
C VAL A 39 -10.18 -4.19 -7.10
N SER A 40 -9.20 -4.61 -6.30
CA SER A 40 -9.34 -4.75 -4.85
C SER A 40 -8.18 -4.08 -4.12
N VAL A 41 -8.49 -3.43 -2.99
CA VAL A 41 -7.50 -2.73 -2.16
C VAL A 41 -7.65 -3.17 -0.71
N GLY A 42 -6.60 -3.78 -0.16
CA GLY A 42 -6.47 -4.05 1.27
C GLY A 42 -5.73 -2.90 1.97
N VAL A 43 -6.11 -2.57 3.20
CA VAL A 43 -5.43 -1.57 4.03
C VAL A 43 -5.09 -2.21 5.38
N GLU A 44 -3.80 -2.26 5.69
CA GLU A 44 -3.25 -2.90 6.89
C GLU A 44 -2.55 -1.88 7.78
N ASP A 45 -2.95 -1.85 9.05
CA ASP A 45 -2.28 -1.07 10.08
C ASP A 45 -1.08 -1.85 10.62
N VAL A 46 0.07 -1.18 10.72
CA VAL A 46 1.29 -1.72 11.28
C VAL A 46 1.78 -0.76 12.36
N GLU A 47 2.04 -1.27 13.55
CA GLU A 47 2.63 -0.47 14.62
C GLU A 47 4.03 0.03 14.20
N PRO A 48 4.40 1.29 14.50
CA PRO A 48 5.71 1.82 14.11
C PRO A 48 6.89 0.97 14.61
N SER A 49 6.76 0.38 15.81
CA SER A 49 7.78 -0.51 16.39
C SER A 49 7.95 -1.82 15.62
N ALA A 50 6.95 -2.24 14.84
CA ALA A 50 6.97 -3.46 14.05
C ALA A 50 7.29 -3.22 12.56
N TRP A 51 7.42 -1.95 12.13
CA TRP A 51 7.52 -1.58 10.72
C TRP A 51 8.71 -2.21 9.99
N THR A 52 9.89 -2.19 10.62
CA THR A 52 11.11 -2.72 10.01
C THR A 52 10.94 -4.20 9.66
N ALA A 53 10.52 -5.00 10.65
CA ALA A 53 10.36 -6.45 10.50
C ALA A 53 9.14 -6.83 9.62
N THR A 54 8.08 -6.02 9.61
CA THR A 54 6.81 -6.37 8.96
C THR A 54 6.68 -5.83 7.54
N VAL A 55 7.37 -4.72 7.23
CA VAL A 55 7.24 -4.01 5.95
C VAL A 55 8.59 -3.73 5.31
N TYR A 56 9.51 -3.08 6.02
CA TYR A 56 10.73 -2.61 5.38
C TYR A 56 11.60 -3.75 4.85
N GLU A 57 11.92 -4.73 5.69
CA GLU A 57 12.72 -5.88 5.29
C GLU A 57 12.00 -6.77 4.25
N PRO A 58 10.78 -7.27 4.51
CA PRO A 58 10.14 -8.25 3.61
C PRO A 58 9.52 -7.63 2.34
N ASP A 59 8.99 -6.41 2.42
CA ASP A 59 8.22 -5.83 1.31
C ASP A 59 8.98 -4.75 0.53
N ILE A 60 10.05 -4.16 1.11
CA ILE A 60 10.86 -3.15 0.42
C ILE A 60 12.22 -3.71 0.04
N VAL A 61 13.01 -4.19 1.00
CA VAL A 61 14.38 -4.67 0.74
C VAL A 61 14.34 -5.99 -0.04
N ALA A 62 13.62 -7.00 0.44
CA ALA A 62 13.56 -8.31 -0.21
C ALA A 62 12.87 -8.29 -1.57
N LYS A 63 12.12 -7.22 -1.88
CA LYS A 63 11.39 -7.04 -3.15
C LYS A 63 11.90 -5.85 -3.96
N ALA A 64 13.12 -5.39 -3.73
CA ALA A 64 13.67 -4.16 -4.28
C ALA A 64 13.51 -4.01 -5.82
N GLU A 65 13.56 -5.11 -6.57
CA GLU A 65 13.38 -5.10 -8.03
C GLU A 65 11.96 -4.72 -8.47
N THR A 66 10.96 -4.95 -7.63
CA THR A 66 9.54 -4.62 -7.90
C THR A 66 9.13 -3.25 -7.37
N ILE A 67 10.00 -2.58 -6.60
CA ILE A 67 9.74 -1.27 -6.00
C ILE A 67 10.11 -0.17 -7.00
N LEU A 68 9.14 0.20 -7.84
CA LEU A 68 9.30 1.28 -8.82
C LEU A 68 9.41 2.67 -8.16
N LYS A 69 8.80 2.86 -6.98
CA LYS A 69 8.97 4.06 -6.15
C LYS A 69 9.68 3.73 -4.84
N LYS A 70 10.99 3.98 -4.80
CA LYS A 70 11.82 3.76 -3.61
C LYS A 70 11.44 4.71 -2.46
N PRO A 71 11.52 4.25 -1.19
CA PRO A 71 11.33 5.11 -0.03
C PRO A 71 12.44 6.18 0.04
N GLY A 72 12.09 7.35 0.58
CA GLY A 72 13.07 8.42 0.87
C GLY A 72 13.69 8.29 2.27
N TYR A 73 13.53 7.15 2.91
CA TYR A 73 13.98 6.87 4.28
C TYR A 73 14.67 5.49 4.34
N ALA A 74 15.53 5.33 5.33
CA ALA A 74 15.99 4.04 5.82
C ALA A 74 15.56 3.94 7.29
N PRO A 75 15.10 2.76 7.76
CA PRO A 75 14.91 2.53 9.17
C PRO A 75 16.25 2.72 9.90
N PRO A 76 16.21 3.14 11.17
CA PRO A 76 17.41 3.29 11.99
C PRO A 76 18.14 1.97 12.21
#